data_AF-M5F2T3-F1
#
_entry.id   AF-M5F2T3-F1
#
_cell.length_a   1.000
_cell.length_b   1.000
_cell.length_c   1.000
_cell.angle_alpha   90.00
_cell.angle_beta   90.00
_cell.angle_gamma   90.00
#
_symmetry.space_group_name_H-M   'P 1'
#
loop_
_entity.id
_entity.type
_entity.pdbx_description
1 polymer ?
#
loop_
_entity_poly.entity_id
_entity_poly.type
_entity_poly.pdbx_seq_one_letter_code
_entity_poly.pdbx_strand_id
1 'polypeptide(L)'
;MALEDRKSWRYPVIREILSDARKNMRRWLDIMPLRKGRSPLAILPEYEDFALNVQNRGEYDEYWQAIGRNADDYWDVYADVPVYLLGSWYDSHSHVTVQAFHELAKRKKHPIKLIMGPWNHAELELPHAGEAHFGIVAALEYNDLRLAWFEQTLRNIDTGILDEPRVKIFVMGGGTGRKIEDLDRIDHGGYWRYETEWPLARTCYTPFYLQSGGVLSPRKPEKDVQPSMYSFNPKDPVPTVGGGNSSADNSMEVGGFDQRTRPESGHQANLPLASRPDVLVFESEPLEEGVEVTGSIEVILYISSSSRDTDFTAKLVDVYLPNADYPMGFALNITDGIQRARYRDSYTEPSLLEPSKVYEIKVLLPPSSNYFAPGHRIRLDISSSNFPRFDINPNTGERLGQNHRVEVAVNSVFHNSTYPSHIKLPIIPASSGAA
;
A
#
# COMPACT_ATOMS: atom_id res chain seq x y z
N MET A 1 13.17 -1.39 -18.24
CA MET A 1 14.50 -2.04 -18.32
C MET A 1 14.79 -2.60 -19.70
N ALA A 2 14.06 -3.60 -20.21
CA ALA A 2 14.36 -4.23 -21.52
C ALA A 2 14.42 -3.25 -22.72
N LEU A 3 13.58 -2.22 -22.74
CA LEU A 3 13.61 -1.17 -23.78
C LEU A 3 14.92 -0.37 -23.82
N GLU A 4 15.60 -0.26 -22.68
CA GLU A 4 16.87 0.46 -22.53
C GLU A 4 18.08 -0.45 -22.76
N ASP A 5 17.87 -1.74 -23.02
CA ASP A 5 18.95 -2.69 -23.28
C ASP A 5 19.72 -2.36 -24.57
N ARG A 6 21.02 -2.64 -24.59
CA ARG A 6 21.88 -2.41 -25.76
C ARG A 6 21.38 -3.11 -27.02
N LYS A 7 20.81 -4.32 -26.91
CA LYS A 7 20.22 -5.05 -28.05
C LYS A 7 18.98 -4.30 -28.58
N SER A 8 18.14 -3.74 -27.70
CA SER A 8 16.99 -2.91 -28.09
C SER A 8 17.42 -1.65 -28.84
N TRP A 9 18.52 -1.01 -28.43
CA TRP A 9 19.09 0.13 -29.16
C TRP A 9 19.69 -0.26 -30.52
N ARG A 10 20.31 -1.44 -30.61
CA ARG A 10 20.99 -1.92 -31.82
C ARG A 10 20.04 -2.47 -32.88
N TYR A 11 18.92 -3.07 -32.47
CA TYR A 11 17.98 -3.76 -33.36
C TYR A 11 16.58 -3.15 -33.25
N PRO A 12 16.16 -2.31 -34.22
CA PRO A 12 14.88 -1.61 -34.18
C PRO A 12 13.66 -2.52 -33.97
N VAL A 13 13.67 -3.72 -34.56
CA VAL A 13 12.59 -4.72 -34.41
C VAL A 13 12.40 -5.17 -32.96
N ILE A 14 13.48 -5.31 -32.18
CA ILE A 14 13.38 -5.68 -30.76
C ILE A 14 12.69 -4.54 -29.99
N ARG A 15 13.09 -3.30 -30.24
CA ARG A 15 12.49 -2.12 -29.61
C ARG A 15 11.02 -1.97 -29.97
N GLU A 16 10.64 -2.23 -31.22
CA GLU A 16 9.26 -2.18 -31.67
C GLU A 16 8.39 -3.21 -30.94
N ILE A 17 8.84 -4.48 -30.86
CA ILE A 17 8.13 -5.54 -30.12
C ILE A 17 7.94 -5.16 -28.64
N LEU A 18 9.00 -4.69 -27.98
CA LEU A 18 8.93 -4.30 -26.57
C LEU A 18 8.06 -3.06 -26.35
N SER A 19 8.06 -2.12 -27.31
CA SER A 19 7.23 -0.92 -27.24
C SER A 19 5.75 -1.26 -27.42
N ASP A 20 5.43 -2.17 -28.33
CA ASP A 20 4.08 -2.69 -28.50
C ASP A 20 3.61 -3.44 -27.24
N ALA A 21 4.46 -4.30 -26.68
CA ALA A 21 4.16 -5.00 -25.43
C ALA A 21 3.87 -4.05 -24.27
N ARG A 22 4.68 -2.99 -24.11
CA ARG A 22 4.47 -1.95 -23.09
C ARG A 22 3.14 -1.21 -23.31
N LYS A 23 2.83 -0.81 -24.55
CA LYS A 23 1.54 -0.17 -24.89
C LYS A 23 0.34 -1.06 -24.60
N ASN A 24 0.50 -2.38 -24.76
CA ASN A 24 -0.54 -3.38 -24.53
C ASN A 24 -0.37 -4.13 -23.20
N MET A 25 0.30 -3.53 -22.20
CA MET A 25 0.64 -4.21 -20.93
C MET A 25 -0.57 -4.87 -20.27
N ARG A 26 -1.74 -4.22 -20.30
CA ARG A 26 -2.96 -4.78 -19.72
C ARG A 26 -3.35 -6.14 -20.31
N ARG A 27 -3.22 -6.32 -21.63
CA ARG A 27 -3.52 -7.61 -22.28
C ARG A 27 -2.57 -8.72 -21.83
N TRP A 28 -1.32 -8.37 -21.51
CA TRP A 28 -0.35 -9.32 -20.97
C TRP A 28 -0.65 -9.67 -19.51
N LEU A 29 -1.17 -8.72 -18.73
CA LEU A 29 -1.66 -8.97 -17.38
C LEU A 29 -2.88 -9.91 -17.36
N ASP A 30 -3.78 -9.81 -18.34
CA ASP A 30 -4.98 -10.65 -18.43
C ASP A 30 -4.68 -12.14 -18.73
N ILE A 31 -3.48 -12.46 -19.22
CA ILE A 31 -3.06 -13.83 -19.56
C ILE A 31 -2.01 -14.42 -18.61
N MET A 32 -1.79 -13.77 -17.46
CA MET A 32 -0.89 -14.27 -16.42
C MET A 32 -1.30 -15.69 -15.95
N PRO A 33 -0.35 -16.54 -15.54
CA PRO A 33 1.08 -16.27 -15.42
C PRO A 33 1.86 -16.36 -16.75
N LEU A 34 2.95 -15.61 -16.86
CA LEU A 34 3.86 -15.69 -18.00
C LEU A 34 4.48 -17.09 -18.12
N ARG A 35 4.69 -17.53 -19.36
CA ARG A 35 5.34 -18.81 -19.68
C ARG A 35 6.58 -18.57 -20.51
N LYS A 36 7.64 -19.34 -20.22
CA LYS A 36 8.93 -19.26 -20.92
C LYS A 36 8.77 -19.42 -22.43
N GLY A 37 9.38 -18.54 -23.20
CA GLY A 37 9.29 -18.50 -24.66
C GLY A 37 7.95 -18.00 -25.20
N ARG A 38 7.03 -17.53 -24.34
CA ARG A 38 5.69 -17.05 -24.72
C ARG A 38 5.40 -15.64 -24.23
N SER A 39 6.37 -14.97 -23.62
CA SER A 39 6.25 -13.57 -23.25
C SER A 39 6.87 -12.66 -24.32
N PRO A 40 6.57 -11.35 -24.32
CA PRO A 40 7.27 -10.37 -25.14
C PRO A 40 8.78 -10.30 -24.85
N LEU A 41 9.18 -10.73 -23.65
CA LEU A 41 10.57 -10.74 -23.23
C LEU A 41 11.35 -11.94 -23.78
N ALA A 42 10.71 -12.93 -24.43
CA ALA A 42 11.38 -14.10 -24.97
C ALA A 42 12.48 -13.78 -26.00
N ILE A 43 12.41 -12.61 -26.65
CA ILE A 43 13.45 -12.11 -27.56
C ILE A 43 14.71 -11.64 -26.84
N LEU A 44 14.62 -11.40 -25.53
CA LEU A 44 15.72 -11.08 -24.62
C LEU A 44 15.68 -12.04 -23.42
N PRO A 45 16.19 -13.28 -23.58
CA PRO A 45 16.02 -14.35 -22.59
C PRO A 45 16.47 -13.97 -21.17
N GLU A 46 17.48 -13.10 -21.04
CA GLU A 46 17.95 -12.63 -19.73
C GLU A 46 16.85 -11.89 -18.94
N TYR A 47 16.01 -11.10 -19.62
CA TYR A 47 14.90 -10.38 -19.01
C TYR A 47 13.68 -11.26 -18.78
N GLU A 48 13.41 -12.21 -19.69
CA GLU A 48 12.35 -13.20 -19.47
C GLU A 48 12.67 -14.09 -18.27
N ASP A 49 13.91 -14.58 -18.18
CA ASP A 49 14.36 -15.41 -17.05
C ASP A 49 14.31 -14.61 -15.74
N PHE A 50 14.67 -13.33 -15.75
CA PHE A 50 14.48 -12.46 -14.58
C PHE A 50 13.00 -12.33 -14.17
N ALA A 51 12.12 -12.02 -15.12
CA ALA A 51 10.68 -11.88 -14.84
C ALA A 51 10.06 -13.19 -14.31
N LEU A 52 10.39 -14.32 -14.93
CA LEU A 52 9.92 -15.64 -14.50
C LEU A 52 10.50 -16.06 -13.15
N ASN A 53 11.75 -15.68 -12.84
CA ASN A 53 12.33 -15.94 -11.53
C ASN A 53 11.58 -15.16 -10.44
N VAL A 54 11.29 -13.87 -10.65
CA VAL A 54 10.48 -13.07 -9.72
C VAL A 54 9.06 -13.65 -9.57
N GLN A 55 8.42 -14.05 -10.68
CA GLN A 55 7.07 -14.62 -10.66
C GLN A 55 6.99 -15.96 -9.92
N ASN A 56 7.99 -16.84 -10.09
CA ASN A 56 7.91 -18.23 -9.64
C ASN A 56 8.60 -18.49 -8.29
N ARG A 57 9.50 -17.61 -7.84
CA ARG A 57 10.27 -17.77 -6.59
C ARG A 57 9.60 -17.02 -5.44
N GLY A 58 8.65 -17.68 -4.80
CA GLY A 58 7.87 -17.09 -3.71
C GLY A 58 8.50 -17.26 -2.33
N GLU A 59 9.27 -18.33 -2.12
CA GLU A 59 9.94 -18.62 -0.86
C GLU A 59 11.07 -17.63 -0.61
N TYR A 60 11.15 -17.09 0.61
CA TYR A 60 12.18 -16.15 1.06
C TYR A 60 13.53 -16.84 1.30
N ASP A 61 14.14 -17.30 0.23
CA ASP A 61 15.39 -18.06 0.23
C ASP A 61 16.64 -17.17 0.07
N GLU A 62 17.82 -17.79 -0.07
CA GLU A 62 19.11 -17.13 -0.25
C GLU A 62 19.13 -16.06 -1.35
N TYR A 63 18.30 -16.20 -2.39
CA TYR A 63 18.19 -15.19 -3.44
C TYR A 63 17.61 -13.90 -2.88
N TRP A 64 16.53 -13.97 -2.10
CA TRP A 64 15.92 -12.78 -1.51
C TRP A 64 16.68 -12.25 -0.30
N GLN A 65 17.34 -13.13 0.45
CA GLN A 65 18.18 -12.79 1.58
C GLN A 65 19.51 -12.12 1.18
N ALA A 66 19.88 -12.15 -0.10
CA ALA A 66 21.15 -11.57 -0.53
C ALA A 66 21.22 -10.05 -0.30
N ILE A 67 22.44 -9.57 0.00
CA ILE A 67 22.76 -8.14 0.05
C ILE A 67 22.30 -7.42 -1.22
N GLY A 68 21.69 -6.25 -1.06
CA GLY A 68 21.10 -5.46 -2.15
C GLY A 68 19.65 -5.83 -2.50
N ARG A 69 19.09 -6.91 -1.92
CA ARG A 69 17.66 -7.25 -1.98
C ARG A 69 17.01 -7.30 -0.60
N ASN A 70 17.76 -7.78 0.39
CA ASN A 70 17.41 -7.62 1.79
C ASN A 70 18.25 -6.51 2.41
N ALA A 71 17.59 -5.51 2.99
CA ALA A 71 18.28 -4.51 3.81
C ALA A 71 18.27 -4.89 5.31
N ASP A 72 17.29 -5.69 5.75
CA ASP A 72 17.01 -5.96 7.15
C ASP A 72 18.14 -6.69 7.87
N ASP A 73 18.79 -7.62 7.18
CA ASP A 73 19.91 -8.39 7.73
C ASP A 73 21.25 -7.64 7.62
N TYR A 74 21.29 -6.45 7.02
CA TYR A 74 22.54 -5.79 6.59
C TYR A 74 22.69 -4.33 7.05
N TRP A 75 21.84 -3.81 7.94
CA TRP A 75 21.95 -2.41 8.41
C TRP A 75 23.33 -2.04 8.99
N ASP A 76 24.04 -3.01 9.57
CA ASP A 76 25.35 -2.80 10.18
C ASP A 76 26.46 -2.51 9.16
N VAL A 77 26.37 -3.05 7.93
CA VAL A 77 27.41 -2.88 6.90
C VAL A 77 27.29 -1.56 6.11
N TYR A 78 26.20 -0.82 6.27
CA TYR A 78 26.06 0.52 5.66
C TYR A 78 27.10 1.49 6.24
N ALA A 79 27.64 2.36 5.39
CA ALA A 79 28.62 3.36 5.80
C ALA A 79 28.02 4.34 6.83
N ASP A 80 28.85 4.79 7.77
CA ASP A 80 28.51 5.87 8.70
C ASP A 80 28.78 7.22 8.01
N VAL A 81 27.79 7.69 7.25
CA VAL A 81 27.80 8.96 6.52
C VAL A 81 26.49 9.71 6.77
N PRO A 82 26.43 11.03 6.57
CA PRO A 82 25.16 11.74 6.62
C PRO A 82 24.17 11.17 5.59
N VAL A 83 22.95 10.86 6.02
CA VAL A 83 21.86 10.40 5.14
C VAL A 83 20.60 11.24 5.34
N TYR A 84 20.02 11.72 4.24
CA TYR A 84 18.66 12.27 4.22
C TYR A 84 17.77 11.31 3.43
N LEU A 85 16.90 10.58 4.12
CA LEU A 85 15.93 9.66 3.53
C LEU A 85 14.68 10.43 3.10
N LEU A 86 14.24 10.18 1.87
CA LEU A 86 13.03 10.76 1.31
C LEU A 86 12.09 9.62 0.91
N GLY A 87 10.84 9.69 1.34
CA GLY A 87 9.79 8.77 0.92
C GLY A 87 8.43 9.43 0.79
N SER A 88 7.45 8.65 0.36
CA SER A 88 6.09 9.10 0.12
C SER A 88 5.07 8.12 0.68
N TRP A 89 3.89 8.60 1.11
CA TRP A 89 2.83 7.74 1.65
C TRP A 89 2.17 6.85 0.60
N TYR A 90 2.03 7.33 -0.64
CA TYR A 90 1.54 6.53 -1.78
C TYR A 90 2.68 5.94 -2.61
N ASP A 91 3.77 5.54 -1.96
CA ASP A 91 4.87 4.79 -2.57
C ASP A 91 4.95 3.36 -2.03
N SER A 92 5.33 2.40 -2.89
CA SER A 92 5.46 0.99 -2.49
C SER A 92 6.63 0.72 -1.54
N HIS A 93 7.57 1.66 -1.38
CA HIS A 93 8.76 1.55 -0.52
C HIS A 93 8.65 2.41 0.74
N SER A 94 7.47 2.95 1.06
CA SER A 94 7.22 3.72 2.28
C SER A 94 7.67 2.99 3.54
N HIS A 95 7.40 1.68 3.63
CA HIS A 95 7.84 0.83 4.74
C HIS A 95 9.37 0.78 4.87
N VAL A 96 10.06 0.45 3.77
CA VAL A 96 11.53 0.33 3.76
C VAL A 96 12.19 1.65 4.08
N THR A 97 11.63 2.78 3.62
CA THR A 97 12.19 4.11 3.86
C THR A 97 12.17 4.47 5.35
N VAL A 98 11.04 4.25 6.02
CA VAL A 98 10.94 4.57 7.46
C VAL A 98 11.71 3.56 8.33
N GLN A 99 11.80 2.30 7.88
CA GLN A 99 12.62 1.28 8.54
C GLN A 99 14.11 1.59 8.41
N ALA A 100 14.57 2.02 7.23
CA ALA A 100 15.95 2.48 7.03
C ALA A 100 16.28 3.65 7.95
N PHE A 101 15.38 4.62 8.12
CA PHE A 101 15.57 5.69 9.10
C PHE A 101 15.73 5.13 10.50
N HIS A 102 14.78 4.29 10.94
CA HIS A 102 14.79 3.73 12.28
C HIS A 102 16.07 2.96 12.59
N GLU A 103 16.52 2.12 11.67
CA GLU A 103 17.67 1.23 11.87
C GLU A 103 19.01 1.95 11.71
N LEU A 104 19.13 2.90 10.76
CA LEU A 104 20.34 3.72 10.60
C LEU A 104 20.47 4.75 11.72
N ALA A 105 19.38 5.42 12.11
CA ALA A 105 19.39 6.44 13.16
C ALA A 105 19.84 5.91 14.53
N LYS A 106 19.63 4.62 14.80
CA LYS A 106 20.11 3.91 15.99
C LYS A 106 21.59 3.55 15.94
N ARG A 107 22.14 3.31 14.75
CA ARG A 107 23.47 2.69 14.55
C ARG A 107 24.54 3.67 14.12
N LYS A 108 24.18 4.68 13.35
CA LYS A 108 25.13 5.60 12.71
C LYS A 108 25.29 6.86 13.57
N LYS A 109 26.49 7.44 13.55
CA LYS A 109 26.82 8.63 14.34
C LYS A 109 26.56 9.91 13.56
N HIS A 110 26.71 9.85 12.24
CA HIS A 110 26.41 10.99 11.38
C HIS A 110 24.91 11.26 11.30
N PRO A 111 24.50 12.50 10.94
CA PRO A 111 23.10 12.87 10.87
C PRO A 111 22.30 11.96 9.93
N ILE A 112 21.25 11.34 10.47
CA ILE A 112 20.23 10.63 9.70
C ILE A 112 18.93 11.41 9.85
N LYS A 113 18.40 11.90 8.72
CA LYS A 113 17.13 12.62 8.62
C LYS A 113 16.13 11.86 7.73
N LEU A 114 14.84 12.10 7.94
CA LEU A 114 13.73 11.51 7.20
C LEU A 114 12.73 12.59 6.80
N ILE A 115 12.30 12.58 5.54
CA ILE A 115 11.10 13.30 5.08
C ILE A 115 10.12 12.33 4.43
N MET A 116 8.86 12.37 4.86
CA MET A 116 7.77 11.60 4.26
C MET A 116 6.64 12.54 3.82
N GLY A 117 6.37 12.62 2.52
CA GLY A 117 5.31 13.46 1.95
C GLY A 117 4.13 12.66 1.38
N PRO A 118 3.06 13.33 0.93
CA PRO A 118 1.84 12.68 0.45
C PRO A 118 1.90 12.32 -1.04
N TRP A 119 3.10 12.09 -1.57
CA TRP A 119 3.35 11.90 -3.00
C TRP A 119 3.24 10.43 -3.43
N ASN A 120 3.43 10.20 -4.73
CA ASN A 120 3.69 8.88 -5.30
C ASN A 120 5.21 8.66 -5.52
N HIS A 121 5.57 7.59 -6.23
CA HIS A 121 6.98 7.22 -6.50
C HIS A 121 7.76 8.24 -7.34
N ALA A 122 7.09 8.97 -8.24
CA ALA A 122 7.75 9.74 -9.29
C ALA A 122 7.54 11.27 -9.16
N GLU A 123 6.53 11.72 -8.44
CA GLU A 123 6.03 13.09 -8.49
C GLU A 123 6.08 13.78 -7.12
N LEU A 124 7.29 14.08 -6.64
CA LEU A 124 7.54 14.69 -5.32
C LEU A 124 7.22 16.20 -5.26
N GLU A 125 7.19 16.85 -6.41
CA GLU A 125 7.02 18.31 -6.54
C GLU A 125 5.56 18.69 -6.84
N LEU A 126 4.64 17.71 -6.91
CA LEU A 126 3.23 17.94 -7.14
C LEU A 126 2.47 18.05 -5.81
N PRO A 127 1.46 18.95 -5.72
CA PRO A 127 0.64 19.12 -4.51
C PRO A 127 -0.49 18.08 -4.38
N HIS A 128 -0.41 16.97 -5.13
CA HIS A 128 -1.45 15.95 -5.20
C HIS A 128 -0.87 14.57 -5.52
N ALA A 129 -1.62 13.52 -5.22
CA ALA A 129 -1.34 12.15 -5.63
C ALA A 129 -2.67 11.45 -5.90
N GLY A 130 -2.89 11.06 -7.16
CA GLY A 130 -4.21 10.64 -7.60
C GLY A 130 -5.22 11.78 -7.51
N GLU A 131 -6.44 11.47 -7.11
CA GLU A 131 -7.55 12.42 -6.96
C GLU A 131 -7.47 13.27 -5.69
N ALA A 132 -6.57 12.96 -4.76
CA ALA A 132 -6.37 13.72 -3.54
C ALA A 132 -5.38 14.89 -3.73
N HIS A 133 -5.84 16.10 -3.44
CA HIS A 133 -5.01 17.30 -3.41
C HIS A 133 -4.71 17.70 -1.95
N PHE A 134 -3.44 18.01 -1.68
CA PHE A 134 -2.90 18.24 -0.33
C PHE A 134 -2.54 19.71 -0.08
N GLY A 135 -2.80 20.59 -1.05
CA GLY A 135 -2.44 22.01 -1.00
C GLY A 135 -1.03 22.26 -1.55
N ILE A 136 -0.76 23.47 -2.03
CA ILE A 136 0.55 23.81 -2.63
C ILE A 136 1.72 23.59 -1.66
N VAL A 137 1.44 23.68 -0.36
CA VAL A 137 2.41 23.42 0.72
C VAL A 137 2.95 21.98 0.72
N ALA A 138 2.26 21.04 0.09
CA ALA A 138 2.70 19.65 0.00
C ALA A 138 3.79 19.43 -1.07
N ALA A 139 3.92 20.33 -2.06
CA ALA A 139 4.94 20.23 -3.08
C ALA A 139 6.34 20.38 -2.45
N LEU A 140 7.27 19.50 -2.80
CA LEU A 140 8.66 19.60 -2.37
C LEU A 140 9.48 20.39 -3.39
N GLU A 141 10.26 21.36 -2.91
CA GLU A 141 11.37 21.93 -3.68
C GLU A 141 12.56 20.96 -3.62
N TYR A 142 12.52 19.89 -4.42
CA TYR A 142 13.42 18.74 -4.24
C TYR A 142 14.90 19.10 -4.47
N ASN A 143 15.19 19.94 -5.46
CA ASN A 143 16.55 20.37 -5.73
C ASN A 143 17.11 21.30 -4.65
N ASP A 144 16.27 22.14 -4.04
CA ASP A 144 16.68 23.03 -2.94
C ASP A 144 16.99 22.22 -1.68
N LEU A 145 16.15 21.22 -1.36
CA LEU A 145 16.42 20.29 -0.25
C LEU A 145 17.76 19.57 -0.45
N ARG A 146 18.01 19.04 -1.65
CA ARG A 146 19.26 18.34 -1.98
C ARG A 146 20.46 19.27 -1.90
N LEU A 147 20.35 20.47 -2.44
CA LEU A 147 21.42 21.46 -2.42
C LEU A 147 21.75 21.83 -0.97
N ALA A 148 20.74 22.17 -0.16
CA ALA A 148 20.93 22.52 1.25
C ALA A 148 21.60 21.40 2.04
N TRP A 149 21.20 20.14 1.78
CA TRP A 149 21.81 18.98 2.41
C TRP A 149 23.28 18.79 2.01
N PHE A 150 23.62 18.88 0.72
CA PHE A 150 24.99 18.71 0.25
C PHE A 150 25.90 19.90 0.61
N GLU A 151 25.38 21.12 0.62
CA GLU A 151 26.12 22.29 1.10
C GLU A 151 26.48 22.14 2.59
N GLN A 152 25.54 21.67 3.40
CA GLN A 152 25.77 21.36 4.81
C GLN A 152 26.78 20.23 5.01
N THR A 153 26.63 19.11 4.30
CA THR A 153 27.34 17.86 4.62
C THR A 153 28.65 17.66 3.85
N LEU A 154 28.80 18.28 2.68
CA LEU A 154 30.00 18.14 1.84
C LEU A 154 30.84 19.43 1.81
N ARG A 155 30.21 20.60 1.97
CA ARG A 155 30.90 21.90 1.88
C ARG A 155 31.01 22.64 3.23
N ASN A 156 30.42 22.11 4.30
CA ASN A 156 30.36 22.74 5.63
C ASN A 156 29.78 24.16 5.59
N ILE A 157 28.84 24.42 4.68
CA ILE A 157 28.08 25.67 4.65
C ILE A 157 26.86 25.47 5.54
N ASP A 158 26.67 26.34 6.53
CA ASP A 158 25.51 26.26 7.42
C ASP A 158 24.23 26.66 6.67
N THR A 159 23.36 25.67 6.45
CA THR A 159 22.05 25.85 5.80
C THR A 159 20.90 25.79 6.81
N GLY A 160 21.19 25.57 8.10
CA GLY A 160 20.19 25.34 9.15
C GLY A 160 19.49 23.97 9.08
N ILE A 161 19.75 23.15 8.05
CA ILE A 161 19.05 21.87 7.84
C ILE A 161 19.29 20.86 8.97
N LEU A 162 20.39 20.97 9.72
CA LEU A 162 20.68 20.12 10.87
C LEU A 162 20.03 20.61 12.17
N ASP A 163 19.57 21.87 12.23
CA ASP A 163 18.88 22.42 13.40
C ASP A 163 17.41 21.97 13.45
N GLU A 164 16.83 21.63 12.29
CA GLU A 164 15.50 21.05 12.22
C GLU A 164 15.45 19.64 12.86
N PRO A 165 14.32 19.24 13.45
CA PRO A 165 14.13 17.86 13.91
C PRO A 165 14.42 16.81 12.83
N ARG A 166 14.78 15.60 13.27
CA ARG A 166 15.30 14.53 12.40
C ARG A 166 14.23 13.96 11.47
N VAL A 167 12.96 14.11 11.81
CA VAL A 167 11.84 13.57 11.03
C VAL A 167 10.91 14.72 10.64
N LYS A 168 10.53 14.77 9.36
CA LYS A 168 9.53 15.69 8.82
C LYS A 168 8.47 14.88 8.09
N ILE A 169 7.24 14.93 8.55
CA ILE A 169 6.12 14.18 7.95
C ILE A 169 5.05 15.12 7.46
N PHE A 170 4.38 14.76 6.37
CA PHE A 170 3.15 15.42 5.96
C PHE A 170 1.97 14.65 6.57
N VAL A 171 1.20 15.30 7.45
CA VAL A 171 -0.05 14.75 7.97
C VAL A 171 -1.14 15.09 6.96
N MET A 172 -1.63 14.09 6.24
CA MET A 172 -2.72 14.24 5.28
C MET A 172 -4.06 14.47 6.02
N GLY A 173 -5.04 15.08 5.36
CA GLY A 173 -6.39 15.26 5.90
C GLY A 173 -6.63 16.65 6.50
N GLY A 174 -7.88 16.90 6.89
CA GLY A 174 -8.32 18.20 7.43
C GLY A 174 -8.64 19.28 6.38
N GLY A 175 -8.56 18.95 5.09
CA GLY A 175 -9.07 19.79 4.00
C GLY A 175 -10.61 19.87 3.99
N THR A 176 -11.16 20.63 3.05
CA THR A 176 -12.60 20.91 3.01
C THR A 176 -13.46 19.72 2.56
N GLY A 177 -12.86 18.69 1.95
CA GLY A 177 -13.58 17.56 1.34
C GLY A 177 -14.44 17.94 0.13
N ARG A 178 -14.23 19.15 -0.39
CA ARG A 178 -14.88 19.70 -1.58
C ARG A 178 -14.02 19.47 -2.80
N LYS A 179 -14.64 19.52 -3.98
CA LYS A 179 -13.89 19.49 -5.23
C LYS A 179 -13.19 20.84 -5.42
N ILE A 180 -11.90 20.83 -5.71
CA ILE A 180 -11.16 22.05 -6.06
C ILE A 180 -11.57 22.49 -7.46
N GLU A 181 -11.94 23.78 -7.57
CA GLU A 181 -12.27 24.42 -8.83
C GLU A 181 -11.12 24.23 -9.84
N ASP A 182 -11.47 23.89 -11.08
CA ASP A 182 -10.54 23.65 -12.20
C ASP A 182 -9.57 22.45 -12.11
N LEU A 183 -9.51 21.71 -10.99
CA LEU A 183 -8.54 20.60 -10.83
C LEU A 183 -9.15 19.19 -10.84
N ASP A 184 -10.47 19.06 -10.78
CA ASP A 184 -11.20 17.77 -10.65
C ASP A 184 -10.62 16.83 -9.58
N ARG A 185 -10.21 17.41 -8.45
CA ARG A 185 -9.60 16.72 -7.29
C ARG A 185 -10.33 17.07 -6.01
N ILE A 186 -10.36 16.14 -5.06
CA ILE A 186 -10.84 16.42 -3.71
C ILE A 186 -9.78 17.20 -2.94
N ASP A 187 -10.20 18.26 -2.26
CA ASP A 187 -9.39 18.96 -1.27
C ASP A 187 -9.29 18.10 0.00
N HIS A 188 -8.31 17.19 0.01
CA HIS A 188 -8.01 16.35 1.14
C HIS A 188 -7.22 17.12 2.21
N GLY A 189 -6.36 18.05 1.78
CA GLY A 189 -5.58 18.92 2.64
C GLY A 189 -4.47 18.21 3.41
N GLY A 190 -3.91 18.92 4.39
CA GLY A 190 -2.87 18.43 5.27
C GLY A 190 -1.83 19.50 5.59
N TYR A 191 -0.82 19.11 6.37
CA TYR A 191 0.23 20.03 6.80
C TYR A 191 1.54 19.29 7.14
N TRP A 192 2.66 20.01 7.04
CA TRP A 192 3.95 19.51 7.50
C TRP A 192 4.07 19.57 9.02
N ARG A 193 4.57 18.50 9.62
CA ARG A 193 4.90 18.42 11.05
C ARG A 193 6.30 17.84 11.24
N TYR A 194 7.05 18.46 12.14
CA TYR A 194 8.33 17.95 12.58
C TYR A 194 8.17 16.98 13.75
N GLU A 195 8.99 15.93 13.75
CA GLU A 195 9.05 14.90 14.78
C GLU A 195 10.53 14.61 15.10
N THR A 196 10.77 14.09 16.30
CA THR A 196 12.13 13.76 16.75
C THR A 196 12.52 12.32 16.40
N GLU A 197 11.54 11.46 16.16
CA GLU A 197 11.72 10.02 16.01
C GLU A 197 10.63 9.38 15.14
N TRP A 198 10.91 8.17 14.69
CA TRP A 198 9.95 7.29 14.03
C TRP A 198 10.22 5.83 14.48
N PRO A 199 9.17 5.04 14.83
CA PRO A 199 7.79 5.47 15.05
C PRO A 199 7.67 6.53 16.15
N LEU A 200 6.58 7.29 16.18
CA LEU A 200 6.36 8.33 17.18
C LEU A 200 6.18 7.67 18.57
N ALA A 201 6.94 8.04 19.62
CA ALA A 201 6.79 7.37 20.92
C ALA A 201 5.41 7.57 21.56
N ARG A 202 4.71 8.65 21.18
CA ARG A 202 3.34 8.93 21.66
C ARG A 202 2.25 8.13 20.96
N THR A 203 2.59 7.23 20.02
CA THR A 203 1.61 6.42 19.32
C THR A 203 0.85 5.49 20.28
N CYS A 204 -0.48 5.54 20.22
CA CYS A 204 -1.39 4.63 20.91
C CYS A 204 -2.00 3.64 19.90
N TYR A 205 -1.44 2.43 19.83
CA TYR A 205 -1.97 1.36 19.00
C TYR A 205 -3.34 0.89 19.52
N THR A 206 -4.40 1.35 18.86
CA THR A 206 -5.78 1.16 19.30
C THR A 206 -6.49 0.16 18.38
N PRO A 207 -6.96 -0.98 18.91
CA PRO A 207 -7.68 -1.96 18.11
C PRO A 207 -9.09 -1.44 17.78
N PHE A 208 -9.45 -1.49 16.50
CA PHE A 208 -10.80 -1.34 16.00
C PHE A 208 -11.26 -2.70 15.48
N TYR A 209 -12.19 -3.31 16.18
CA TYR A 209 -12.71 -4.64 15.93
C TYR A 209 -13.79 -4.62 14.86
N LEU A 210 -13.72 -5.61 13.96
CA LEU A 210 -14.78 -5.93 13.04
C LEU A 210 -15.96 -6.49 13.84
N GLN A 211 -17.19 -6.18 13.41
CA GLN A 211 -18.41 -6.68 14.03
C GLN A 211 -19.49 -6.99 12.99
N SER A 212 -20.51 -7.73 13.44
CA SER A 212 -21.69 -8.03 12.62
C SER A 212 -22.36 -6.76 12.07
N GLY A 213 -22.89 -6.85 10.86
CA GLY A 213 -23.52 -5.71 10.18
C GLY A 213 -22.54 -4.74 9.51
N GLY A 214 -21.25 -5.08 9.42
CA GLY A 214 -20.24 -4.23 8.78
C GLY A 214 -19.79 -3.07 9.67
N VAL A 215 -19.82 -3.25 10.99
CA VAL A 215 -19.40 -2.23 11.96
C VAL A 215 -17.93 -2.39 12.29
N LEU A 216 -17.22 -1.27 12.41
CA LEU A 216 -15.85 -1.18 12.89
C LEU A 216 -15.84 -0.35 14.20
N SER A 217 -15.40 -0.93 15.31
CA SER A 217 -15.56 -0.30 16.63
C SER A 217 -14.37 -0.56 17.56
N PRO A 218 -13.98 0.38 18.43
CA PRO A 218 -12.96 0.12 19.45
C PRO A 218 -13.43 -0.86 20.54
N ARG A 219 -14.73 -1.19 20.58
CA ARG A 219 -15.28 -2.17 21.52
C ARG A 219 -15.10 -3.59 20.98
N LYS A 220 -14.53 -4.47 21.79
CA LYS A 220 -14.37 -5.89 21.46
C LYS A 220 -15.75 -6.55 21.29
N PRO A 221 -15.95 -7.46 20.31
CA PRO A 221 -17.19 -8.22 20.18
C PRO A 221 -17.45 -9.07 21.43
N GLU A 222 -18.67 -9.00 21.96
CA GLU A 222 -19.09 -9.73 23.18
C GLU A 222 -19.84 -11.04 22.89
N LYS A 223 -20.46 -11.14 21.70
CA LYS A 223 -21.32 -12.27 21.32
C LYS A 223 -20.61 -13.20 20.36
N ASP A 224 -20.99 -14.47 20.42
CA ASP A 224 -20.70 -15.40 19.35
C ASP A 224 -21.63 -15.12 18.17
N VAL A 225 -21.05 -14.77 17.03
CA VAL A 225 -21.74 -14.38 15.79
C VAL A 225 -21.13 -15.12 14.62
N GLN A 226 -21.93 -15.36 13.59
CA GLN A 226 -21.45 -16.02 12.38
C GLN A 226 -20.41 -15.15 11.66
N PRO A 227 -19.37 -15.76 11.04
CA PRO A 227 -18.39 -15.02 10.26
C PRO A 227 -19.04 -14.38 9.03
N SER A 228 -18.42 -13.32 8.52
CA SER A 228 -18.77 -12.78 7.20
C SER A 228 -18.13 -13.64 6.11
N MET A 229 -18.92 -14.11 5.15
CA MET A 229 -18.47 -15.02 4.08
C MET A 229 -18.59 -14.36 2.71
N TYR A 230 -17.65 -14.67 1.82
CA TYR A 230 -17.68 -14.22 0.43
C TYR A 230 -16.98 -15.24 -0.49
N SER A 231 -17.30 -15.20 -1.79
CA SER A 231 -16.69 -16.07 -2.80
C SER A 231 -15.68 -15.28 -3.62
N PHE A 232 -14.41 -15.67 -3.58
CA PHE A 232 -13.38 -15.13 -4.44
C PHE A 232 -13.22 -15.97 -5.70
N ASN A 233 -13.48 -15.36 -6.85
CA ASN A 233 -13.27 -15.95 -8.17
C ASN A 233 -12.01 -15.34 -8.83
N PRO A 234 -10.91 -16.10 -9.01
CA PRO A 234 -9.70 -15.60 -9.67
C PRO A 234 -9.90 -15.06 -11.09
N LYS A 235 -11.03 -15.36 -11.75
CA LYS A 235 -11.37 -14.82 -13.09
C LYS A 235 -12.08 -13.46 -13.06
N ASP A 236 -12.46 -12.97 -11.89
CA ASP A 236 -13.08 -11.66 -11.67
C ASP A 236 -12.46 -11.04 -10.41
N PRO A 237 -11.15 -10.75 -10.41
CA PRO A 237 -10.49 -10.16 -9.25
C PRO A 237 -11.01 -8.73 -9.00
N VAL A 238 -10.95 -8.29 -7.75
CA VAL A 238 -11.17 -6.89 -7.38
C VAL A 238 -10.07 -6.04 -8.04
N PRO A 239 -10.45 -4.99 -8.79
CA PRO A 239 -9.47 -4.14 -9.46
C PRO A 239 -8.73 -3.25 -8.47
N THR A 240 -7.47 -2.96 -8.77
CA THR A 240 -6.71 -1.89 -8.14
C THR A 240 -7.27 -0.54 -8.55
N VAL A 241 -7.54 0.31 -7.56
CA VAL A 241 -7.97 1.71 -7.72
C VAL A 241 -7.09 2.54 -6.78
N GLY A 242 -6.07 3.19 -7.37
CA GLY A 242 -5.02 3.88 -6.62
C GLY A 242 -4.13 2.97 -5.76
N GLY A 243 -3.52 3.57 -4.74
CA GLY A 243 -2.67 2.92 -3.74
C GLY A 243 -1.19 3.29 -3.88
N GLY A 244 -0.38 2.63 -3.06
CA GLY A 244 1.08 2.79 -3.02
C GLY A 244 1.78 1.98 -4.11
N ASN A 245 1.69 2.44 -5.36
CA ASN A 245 2.19 1.74 -6.54
C ASN A 245 3.40 2.50 -7.15
N SER A 246 4.49 1.80 -7.45
CA SER A 246 5.72 2.41 -8.00
C SER A 246 5.94 2.15 -9.50
N SER A 247 5.15 1.28 -10.12
CA SER A 247 5.23 0.98 -11.56
C SER A 247 4.08 1.64 -12.31
N ALA A 248 4.27 2.91 -12.68
CA ALA A 248 3.24 3.78 -13.25
C ALA A 248 3.26 3.85 -14.79
N ASP A 249 3.58 2.77 -15.50
CA ASP A 249 3.64 2.80 -16.98
C ASP A 249 2.25 2.70 -17.66
N ASN A 250 1.31 3.55 -17.21
CA ASN A 250 -0.11 3.59 -17.60
C ASN A 250 -0.90 2.31 -17.27
N SER A 251 -0.30 1.34 -16.57
CA SER A 251 -0.95 0.07 -16.22
C SER A 251 -1.66 0.07 -14.86
N MET A 252 -1.30 1.01 -13.98
CA MET A 252 -1.87 1.20 -12.65
C MET A 252 -1.96 2.68 -12.28
N GLU A 253 -3.08 3.05 -11.66
CA GLU A 253 -3.26 4.34 -11.01
C GLU A 253 -2.45 4.40 -9.71
N VAL A 254 -1.90 5.58 -9.39
CA VAL A 254 -1.02 5.79 -8.22
C VAL A 254 -1.51 6.96 -7.39
N GLY A 255 -1.56 6.81 -6.06
CA GLY A 255 -2.09 7.85 -5.17
C GLY A 255 -3.45 7.50 -4.54
N GLY A 256 -4.11 8.52 -4.00
CA GLY A 256 -5.42 8.38 -3.39
C GLY A 256 -6.54 8.59 -4.41
N PHE A 257 -7.48 7.66 -4.48
CA PHE A 257 -8.61 7.65 -5.42
C PHE A 257 -9.91 7.31 -4.71
N ASP A 258 -11.03 7.83 -5.25
CA ASP A 258 -12.36 7.34 -4.89
C ASP A 258 -12.45 5.85 -5.23
N GLN A 259 -12.83 5.01 -4.27
CA GLN A 259 -12.87 3.55 -4.41
C GLN A 259 -14.06 3.08 -5.26
N ARG A 260 -14.03 3.42 -6.54
CA ARG A 260 -15.02 3.10 -7.56
C ARG A 260 -14.33 2.57 -8.81
N THR A 261 -15.01 1.67 -9.50
CA THR A 261 -14.55 1.15 -10.79
C THR A 261 -14.47 2.26 -11.83
N ARG A 262 -13.52 2.13 -12.74
CA ARG A 262 -13.35 3.04 -13.88
C ARG A 262 -13.39 2.25 -15.21
N PRO A 263 -13.73 2.86 -16.36
CA PRO A 263 -13.76 2.14 -17.64
C PRO A 263 -12.48 1.33 -17.94
N GLU A 264 -11.33 1.90 -17.62
CA GLU A 264 -9.97 1.34 -17.77
C GLU A 264 -9.73 0.11 -16.89
N SER A 265 -10.50 -0.06 -15.81
CA SER A 265 -10.42 -1.23 -14.94
C SER A 265 -11.10 -2.48 -15.53
N GLY A 266 -11.81 -2.36 -16.65
CA GLY A 266 -12.52 -3.48 -17.30
C GLY A 266 -13.84 -3.87 -16.63
N HIS A 267 -14.26 -3.15 -15.59
CA HIS A 267 -15.54 -3.33 -14.90
C HIS A 267 -16.56 -2.27 -15.32
N GLN A 268 -17.84 -2.47 -14.98
CA GLN A 268 -18.87 -1.46 -15.19
C GLN A 268 -18.46 -0.16 -14.50
N ALA A 269 -18.26 0.90 -15.28
CA ALA A 269 -17.72 2.16 -14.79
C ALA A 269 -18.59 2.79 -13.69
N ASN A 270 -17.92 3.39 -12.71
CA ASN A 270 -18.46 4.22 -11.63
C ASN A 270 -19.31 3.50 -10.56
N LEU A 271 -19.14 2.20 -10.37
CA LEU A 271 -19.70 1.49 -9.22
C LEU A 271 -18.71 1.45 -8.05
N PRO A 272 -19.15 1.68 -6.80
CA PRO A 272 -18.29 1.51 -5.63
C PRO A 272 -17.72 0.10 -5.55
N LEU A 273 -16.43 -0.06 -5.21
CA LEU A 273 -15.86 -1.38 -4.94
C LEU A 273 -16.60 -2.09 -3.80
N ALA A 274 -17.11 -1.31 -2.83
CA ALA A 274 -17.99 -1.77 -1.75
C ALA A 274 -19.28 -2.45 -2.21
N SER A 275 -19.72 -2.26 -3.47
CA SER A 275 -20.91 -2.95 -3.99
C SER A 275 -20.59 -4.34 -4.53
N ARG A 276 -19.32 -4.74 -4.61
CA ARG A 276 -18.94 -6.08 -5.05
C ARG A 276 -19.21 -7.10 -3.93
N PRO A 277 -19.74 -8.29 -4.26
CA PRO A 277 -20.04 -9.31 -3.26
C PRO A 277 -18.79 -9.99 -2.67
N ASP A 278 -17.62 -9.78 -3.27
CA ASP A 278 -16.32 -10.28 -2.82
C ASP A 278 -15.47 -9.22 -2.11
N VAL A 279 -16.09 -8.11 -1.69
CA VAL A 279 -15.50 -7.08 -0.83
C VAL A 279 -16.33 -6.95 0.44
N LEU A 280 -15.77 -7.36 1.57
CA LEU A 280 -16.35 -7.12 2.89
C LEU A 280 -16.01 -5.72 3.36
N VAL A 281 -17.01 -4.97 3.82
CA VAL A 281 -16.87 -3.58 4.26
C VAL A 281 -17.18 -3.48 5.74
N PHE A 282 -16.26 -2.87 6.50
CA PHE A 282 -16.45 -2.55 7.91
C PHE A 282 -16.17 -1.07 8.16
N GLU A 283 -17.13 -0.33 8.69
CA GLU A 283 -17.02 1.12 8.88
C GLU A 283 -17.33 1.54 10.32
N SER A 284 -16.65 2.57 10.81
CA SER A 284 -17.02 3.24 12.05
C SER A 284 -18.31 4.03 11.87
N GLU A 285 -18.94 4.43 12.98
CA GLU A 285 -19.85 5.58 12.95
C GLU A 285 -19.10 6.84 12.47
N PRO A 286 -19.80 7.87 11.96
CA PRO A 286 -19.17 9.14 11.65
C PRO A 286 -18.47 9.64 12.91
N LEU A 287 -17.22 10.01 12.76
CA LEU A 287 -16.39 10.42 13.87
C LEU A 287 -16.95 11.71 14.49
N GLU A 288 -17.19 11.70 15.80
CA GLU A 288 -17.61 12.91 16.53
C GLU A 288 -16.45 13.91 16.61
N GLU A 289 -15.24 13.40 16.79
CA GLU A 289 -13.99 14.14 16.86
C GLU A 289 -12.99 13.53 15.88
N GLY A 290 -12.09 14.34 15.32
CA GLY A 290 -11.14 13.82 14.35
C GLY A 290 -10.07 12.94 14.99
N VAL A 291 -9.60 11.96 14.22
CA VAL A 291 -8.64 10.96 14.68
C VAL A 291 -7.43 10.98 13.76
N GLU A 292 -6.25 11.25 14.32
CA GLU A 292 -4.99 11.12 13.59
C GLU A 292 -4.46 9.69 13.69
N VAL A 293 -4.16 9.09 12.54
CA VAL A 293 -3.52 7.79 12.40
C VAL A 293 -2.18 7.98 11.69
N THR A 294 -1.09 7.86 12.44
CA THR A 294 0.27 8.05 11.94
C THR A 294 1.18 6.92 12.39
N GLY A 295 1.63 6.10 11.44
CA GLY A 295 2.51 4.96 11.70
C GLY A 295 2.22 3.76 10.82
N SER A 296 2.87 2.65 11.15
CA SER A 296 2.59 1.34 10.55
C SER A 296 1.29 0.76 11.10
N ILE A 297 0.51 0.10 10.24
CA ILE A 297 -0.81 -0.45 10.57
C ILE A 297 -0.78 -1.97 10.42
N GLU A 298 -1.31 -2.67 11.41
CA GLU A 298 -1.50 -4.12 11.37
C GLU A 298 -2.99 -4.44 11.31
N VAL A 299 -3.39 -5.36 10.44
CA VAL A 299 -4.74 -5.95 10.45
C VAL A 299 -4.60 -7.42 10.84
N ILE A 300 -5.21 -7.79 11.96
CA ILE A 300 -5.27 -9.17 12.45
C ILE A 300 -6.61 -9.75 12.04
N LEU A 301 -6.57 -10.78 11.21
CA LEU A 301 -7.77 -11.46 10.72
C LEU A 301 -7.77 -12.92 11.17
N TYR A 302 -8.91 -13.36 11.68
CA TYR A 302 -9.20 -14.77 11.85
C TYR A 302 -9.99 -15.24 10.64
N ILE A 303 -9.40 -16.12 9.85
CA ILE A 303 -9.92 -16.51 8.54
C ILE A 303 -10.11 -18.01 8.42
N SER A 304 -10.99 -18.42 7.52
CA SER A 304 -10.99 -19.77 6.95
C SER A 304 -11.25 -19.69 5.45
N SER A 305 -10.87 -20.74 4.72
CA SER A 305 -11.16 -20.86 3.29
C SER A 305 -11.63 -22.28 2.97
N SER A 306 -12.45 -22.43 1.93
CA SER A 306 -12.71 -23.74 1.31
C SER A 306 -11.51 -24.27 0.52
N SER A 307 -10.56 -23.39 0.18
CA SER A 307 -9.39 -23.68 -0.65
C SER A 307 -8.14 -23.94 0.19
N ARG A 308 -7.14 -24.58 -0.41
CA ARG A 308 -5.85 -24.90 0.23
C ARG A 308 -4.88 -23.72 0.28
N ASP A 309 -5.17 -22.69 -0.48
CA ASP A 309 -4.47 -21.41 -0.44
C ASP A 309 -5.41 -20.34 -1.00
N THR A 310 -5.20 -19.09 -0.61
CA THR A 310 -5.88 -17.90 -1.12
C THR A 310 -5.13 -16.67 -0.61
N ASP A 311 -5.54 -15.48 -1.01
CA ASP A 311 -5.01 -14.23 -0.46
C ASP A 311 -6.08 -13.53 0.38
N PHE A 312 -5.64 -12.67 1.30
CA PHE A 312 -6.50 -11.72 2.00
C PHE A 312 -5.90 -10.33 1.87
N THR A 313 -6.65 -9.40 1.29
CA THR A 313 -6.29 -7.98 1.19
C THR A 313 -6.99 -7.19 2.29
N ALA A 314 -6.35 -6.13 2.75
CA ALA A 314 -6.97 -5.17 3.64
C ALA A 314 -6.63 -3.75 3.17
N LYS A 315 -7.62 -2.85 3.17
CA LYS A 315 -7.48 -1.46 2.71
C LYS A 315 -8.13 -0.52 3.71
N LEU A 316 -7.34 0.41 4.23
CA LEU A 316 -7.81 1.50 5.07
C LEU A 316 -8.30 2.65 4.19
N VAL A 317 -9.52 3.11 4.44
CA VAL A 317 -10.23 4.11 3.63
C VAL A 317 -10.76 5.22 4.54
N ASP A 318 -10.57 6.47 4.13
CA ASP A 318 -11.19 7.66 4.70
C ASP A 318 -12.47 7.99 3.92
N VAL A 319 -13.62 7.87 4.57
CA VAL A 319 -14.94 8.03 3.92
C VAL A 319 -15.51 9.41 4.24
N TYR A 320 -15.59 10.23 3.19
CA TYR A 320 -16.31 11.50 3.18
C TYR A 320 -17.80 11.25 2.97
N LEU A 321 -18.64 11.87 3.80
CA LEU A 321 -20.09 11.81 3.64
C LEU A 321 -20.56 12.58 2.39
N PRO A 322 -21.76 12.25 1.86
CA PRO A 322 -22.38 12.97 0.76
C PRO A 322 -22.36 14.49 0.92
N ASN A 323 -21.93 15.19 -0.11
CA ASN A 323 -21.95 16.65 -0.20
C ASN A 323 -22.32 17.11 -1.63
N ALA A 324 -22.34 18.42 -1.89
CA ALA A 324 -22.82 18.93 -3.18
C ALA A 324 -21.88 18.59 -4.36
N ASP A 325 -20.59 18.39 -4.11
CA ASP A 325 -19.60 18.05 -5.16
C ASP A 325 -19.49 16.52 -5.32
N TYR A 326 -19.73 15.79 -4.22
CA TYR A 326 -19.72 14.33 -4.15
C TYR A 326 -21.04 13.80 -3.55
N PRO A 327 -22.14 13.74 -4.33
CA PRO A 327 -23.47 13.37 -3.81
C PRO A 327 -23.59 11.94 -3.27
N MET A 328 -22.63 11.07 -3.60
CA MET A 328 -22.56 9.69 -3.10
C MET A 328 -21.51 9.52 -2.00
N GLY A 329 -20.93 10.62 -1.50
CA GLY A 329 -19.71 10.60 -0.70
C GLY A 329 -18.46 10.34 -1.57
N PHE A 330 -17.32 10.26 -0.90
CA PHE A 330 -16.02 9.96 -1.51
C PHE A 330 -15.26 9.00 -0.60
N ALA A 331 -14.84 7.85 -1.13
CA ALA A 331 -14.13 6.84 -0.35
C ALA A 331 -12.65 6.86 -0.75
N LEU A 332 -11.82 7.60 -0.01
CA LEU A 332 -10.40 7.77 -0.33
C LEU A 332 -9.56 6.64 0.28
N ASN A 333 -8.86 5.85 -0.54
CA ASN A 333 -7.89 4.89 0.01
C ASN A 333 -6.68 5.61 0.63
N ILE A 334 -6.31 5.20 1.85
CA ILE A 334 -5.15 5.74 2.57
C ILE A 334 -3.94 4.82 2.45
N THR A 335 -4.14 3.52 2.64
CA THR A 335 -3.10 2.49 2.46
C THR A 335 -3.75 1.12 2.35
N ASP A 336 -3.07 0.17 1.71
CA ASP A 336 -3.54 -1.21 1.56
C ASP A 336 -2.38 -2.19 1.41
N GLY A 337 -2.67 -3.45 1.73
CA GLY A 337 -1.73 -4.55 1.78
C GLY A 337 -2.42 -5.89 1.54
N ILE A 338 -1.61 -6.95 1.47
CA ILE A 338 -2.03 -8.32 1.17
C ILE A 338 -1.26 -9.31 2.03
N GLN A 339 -1.91 -10.40 2.41
CA GLN A 339 -1.26 -11.59 2.95
C GLN A 339 -1.71 -12.81 2.15
N ARG A 340 -0.73 -13.49 1.54
CA ARG A 340 -0.94 -14.80 0.91
C ARG A 340 -0.92 -15.90 1.97
N ALA A 341 -1.97 -16.71 2.04
CA ALA A 341 -2.24 -17.56 3.20
C ALA A 341 -1.18 -18.66 3.42
N ARG A 342 -0.54 -19.17 2.36
CA ARG A 342 0.56 -20.13 2.51
C ARG A 342 1.76 -19.60 3.28
N TYR A 343 1.95 -18.28 3.35
CA TYR A 343 3.05 -17.63 4.04
C TYR A 343 2.66 -17.00 5.39
N ARG A 344 1.49 -17.37 5.93
CA ARG A 344 0.97 -16.77 7.18
C ARG A 344 1.89 -16.99 8.40
N ASP A 345 2.58 -18.13 8.44
CA ASP A 345 3.42 -18.56 9.57
C ASP A 345 4.92 -18.35 9.26
N SER A 346 5.32 -18.40 7.99
CA SER A 346 6.70 -18.24 7.54
C SER A 346 6.77 -17.87 6.06
N TYR A 347 7.65 -16.92 5.70
CA TYR A 347 8.00 -16.63 4.31
C TYR A 347 9.03 -17.61 3.74
N THR A 348 9.75 -18.37 4.58
CA THR A 348 10.75 -19.36 4.13
C THR A 348 10.16 -20.75 3.94
N GLU A 349 9.20 -21.15 4.78
CA GLU A 349 8.59 -22.47 4.80
C GLU A 349 7.06 -22.34 4.64
N PRO A 350 6.55 -22.26 3.39
CA PRO A 350 5.12 -22.14 3.18
C PRO A 350 4.37 -23.38 3.62
N SER A 351 3.19 -23.19 4.21
CA SER A 351 2.28 -24.28 4.57
C SER A 351 0.87 -24.01 4.07
N LEU A 352 0.24 -25.00 3.44
CA LEU A 352 -1.10 -24.86 2.89
C LEU A 352 -2.16 -24.81 4.01
N LEU A 353 -3.29 -24.19 3.70
CA LEU A 353 -4.49 -24.22 4.54
C LEU A 353 -5.13 -25.61 4.51
N GLU A 354 -5.61 -26.02 5.68
CA GLU A 354 -6.65 -27.04 5.79
C GLU A 354 -8.03 -26.39 5.57
N PRO A 355 -8.85 -26.87 4.62
CA PRO A 355 -10.17 -26.30 4.37
C PRO A 355 -11.03 -26.20 5.63
N SER A 356 -11.73 -25.06 5.77
CA SER A 356 -12.63 -24.73 6.89
C SER A 356 -11.98 -24.61 8.28
N LYS A 357 -10.67 -24.87 8.43
CA LYS A 357 -9.96 -24.57 9.68
C LYS A 357 -9.73 -23.06 9.81
N VAL A 358 -9.87 -22.55 11.04
CA VAL A 358 -9.65 -21.14 11.35
C VAL A 358 -8.15 -20.90 11.59
N TYR A 359 -7.61 -19.85 10.97
CA TYR A 359 -6.24 -19.40 11.12
C TYR A 359 -6.23 -17.92 11.49
N GLU A 360 -5.28 -17.52 12.34
CA GLU A 360 -4.93 -16.11 12.51
C GLU A 360 -3.93 -15.74 11.42
N ILE A 361 -4.16 -14.62 10.73
CA ILE A 361 -3.22 -14.04 9.78
C ILE A 361 -3.01 -12.56 10.10
N LYS A 362 -1.82 -12.05 9.75
CA LYS A 362 -1.49 -10.63 9.83
C LYS A 362 -1.35 -10.06 8.43
N VAL A 363 -2.16 -9.04 8.11
CA VAL A 363 -1.97 -8.22 6.92
C VAL A 363 -1.30 -6.91 7.35
N LEU A 364 -0.09 -6.68 6.87
CA LEU A 364 0.65 -5.44 7.13
C LEU A 364 0.27 -4.40 6.07
N LEU A 365 -0.13 -3.20 6.51
CA LEU A 365 -0.31 -2.07 5.59
C LEU A 365 0.92 -1.16 5.66
N PRO A 366 1.42 -0.67 4.51
CA PRO A 366 2.47 0.34 4.50
C PRO A 366 2.12 1.54 5.38
N PRO A 367 3.11 2.15 6.05
CA PRO A 367 2.87 3.26 6.96
C PRO A 367 2.27 4.47 6.25
N SER A 368 1.42 5.19 6.95
CA SER A 368 0.81 6.43 6.45
C SER A 368 0.64 7.43 7.60
N SER A 369 0.20 8.64 7.27
CA SER A 369 -0.12 9.70 8.22
C SER A 369 -1.36 10.45 7.75
N ASN A 370 -2.53 10.11 8.31
CA ASN A 370 -3.82 10.69 7.93
C ASN A 370 -4.62 11.15 9.14
N TYR A 371 -5.21 12.33 9.06
CA TYR A 371 -6.21 12.85 9.98
C TYR A 371 -7.61 12.64 9.41
N PHE A 372 -8.34 11.68 9.97
CA PHE A 372 -9.74 11.43 9.66
C PHE A 372 -10.57 12.50 10.36
N ALA A 373 -11.15 13.43 9.59
CA ALA A 373 -11.83 14.60 10.14
C ALA A 373 -13.19 14.25 10.80
N PRO A 374 -13.72 15.11 11.70
CA PRO A 374 -15.09 14.94 12.21
C PRO A 374 -16.10 14.77 11.07
N GLY A 375 -17.04 13.85 11.26
CA GLY A 375 -18.05 13.48 10.26
C GLY A 375 -17.57 12.45 9.24
N HIS A 376 -16.27 12.19 9.10
CA HIS A 376 -15.78 11.10 8.25
C HIS A 376 -16.01 9.74 8.93
N ARG A 377 -15.87 8.65 8.17
CA ARG A 377 -15.79 7.29 8.74
C ARG A 377 -14.41 6.68 8.47
N ILE A 378 -13.94 5.89 9.42
CA ILE A 378 -12.82 4.97 9.21
C ILE A 378 -13.41 3.70 8.64
N ARG A 379 -12.99 3.33 7.42
CA ARG A 379 -13.44 2.10 6.76
C ARG A 379 -12.29 1.14 6.52
N LEU A 380 -12.56 -0.14 6.71
CA LEU A 380 -11.69 -1.24 6.35
C LEU A 380 -12.39 -2.14 5.33
N ASP A 381 -11.80 -2.23 4.14
CA ASP A 381 -12.23 -3.20 3.13
C ASP A 381 -11.36 -4.46 3.22
N ILE A 382 -12.00 -5.62 3.14
CA ILE A 382 -11.34 -6.93 3.06
C ILE A 382 -11.80 -7.66 1.80
N SER A 383 -10.84 -8.18 1.04
CA SER A 383 -11.12 -9.04 -0.10
C SER A 383 -10.01 -10.10 -0.21
N SER A 384 -9.94 -10.78 -1.35
CA SER A 384 -8.91 -11.77 -1.68
C SER A 384 -8.17 -11.44 -2.97
N SER A 385 -8.30 -10.20 -3.46
CA SER A 385 -7.52 -9.68 -4.58
C SER A 385 -7.45 -8.15 -4.55
N ASN A 386 -6.47 -7.61 -5.24
CA ASN A 386 -6.30 -6.20 -5.57
C ASN A 386 -5.39 -6.16 -6.82
N PHE A 387 -5.98 -6.37 -7.99
CA PHE A 387 -5.25 -6.63 -9.24
C PHE A 387 -5.29 -5.42 -10.18
N PRO A 388 -4.16 -4.97 -10.76
CA PRO A 388 -2.90 -5.71 -10.91
C PRO A 388 -1.80 -5.34 -9.92
N ARG A 389 -2.11 -4.64 -8.81
CA ARG A 389 -1.10 -4.35 -7.78
C ARG A 389 -0.45 -5.63 -7.24
N PHE A 390 -1.26 -6.65 -6.98
CA PHE A 390 -0.79 -7.98 -6.58
C PHE A 390 -1.21 -9.03 -7.62
N ASP A 391 -0.41 -10.08 -7.79
CA ASP A 391 -0.75 -11.21 -8.64
C ASP A 391 -1.95 -11.98 -8.07
N ILE A 392 -2.71 -12.63 -8.94
CA ILE A 392 -3.93 -13.34 -8.56
C ILE A 392 -3.56 -14.72 -8.01
N ASN A 393 -3.95 -15.02 -6.77
CA ASN A 393 -3.87 -16.38 -6.25
C ASN A 393 -4.88 -17.29 -6.98
N PRO A 394 -4.45 -18.43 -7.57
CA PRO A 394 -5.36 -19.36 -8.25
C PRO A 394 -6.26 -20.17 -7.32
N ASN A 395 -6.05 -20.08 -6.00
CA ASN A 395 -6.70 -20.82 -4.93
C ASN A 395 -6.43 -22.35 -4.93
N THR A 396 -5.45 -22.83 -5.70
CA THR A 396 -5.18 -24.27 -5.87
C THR A 396 -4.11 -24.82 -4.92
N GLY A 397 -3.28 -23.96 -4.34
CA GLY A 397 -2.06 -24.35 -3.62
C GLY A 397 -0.90 -24.80 -4.52
N GLU A 398 -1.03 -24.68 -5.84
CA GLU A 398 0.07 -24.94 -6.79
C GLU A 398 1.21 -23.93 -6.59
N ARG A 399 2.38 -24.26 -7.15
CA ARG A 399 3.54 -23.35 -7.17
C ARG A 399 3.20 -22.04 -7.87
N LEU A 400 3.76 -20.94 -7.36
CA LEU A 400 3.53 -19.60 -7.92
C LEU A 400 3.93 -19.56 -9.39
N GLY A 401 3.11 -18.88 -10.20
CA GLY A 401 3.31 -18.71 -11.64
C GLY A 401 3.25 -19.99 -12.48
N GLN A 402 2.90 -21.15 -11.89
CA GLN A 402 2.88 -22.43 -12.59
C GLN A 402 1.49 -23.04 -12.74
N ASN A 403 0.45 -22.46 -12.13
CA ASN A 403 -0.92 -22.97 -12.14
C ASN A 403 -1.50 -23.09 -13.55
N HIS A 404 -2.22 -24.18 -13.82
CA HIS A 404 -2.94 -24.40 -15.09
C HIS A 404 -4.46 -24.28 -14.94
N ARG A 405 -4.93 -24.15 -13.71
CA ARG A 405 -6.34 -23.98 -13.37
C ARG A 405 -6.49 -22.95 -12.26
N VAL A 406 -7.73 -22.58 -12.00
CA VAL A 406 -8.14 -21.71 -10.90
C VAL A 406 -9.38 -22.31 -10.25
N GLU A 407 -9.53 -22.05 -8.96
CA GLU A 407 -10.66 -22.53 -8.15
C GLU A 407 -11.36 -21.33 -7.49
N VAL A 408 -12.68 -21.40 -7.34
CA VAL A 408 -13.42 -20.40 -6.55
C VAL A 408 -13.26 -20.76 -5.08
N ALA A 409 -12.77 -19.83 -4.28
CA ALA A 409 -12.62 -20.00 -2.83
C ALA A 409 -13.79 -19.34 -2.10
N VAL A 410 -14.46 -20.07 -1.21
CA VAL A 410 -15.38 -19.49 -0.23
C VAL A 410 -14.57 -19.13 1.01
N ASN A 411 -14.37 -17.85 1.22
CA ASN A 411 -13.58 -17.29 2.30
C ASN A 411 -14.48 -16.78 3.43
N SER A 412 -13.99 -16.82 4.66
CA SER A 412 -14.72 -16.37 5.85
C SER A 412 -13.80 -15.55 6.74
N VAL A 413 -14.32 -14.45 7.27
CA VAL A 413 -13.66 -13.58 8.25
C VAL A 413 -14.47 -13.62 9.54
N PHE A 414 -13.88 -14.15 10.61
CA PHE A 414 -14.50 -14.28 11.92
C PHE A 414 -14.33 -12.98 12.72
N HIS A 415 -15.37 -12.59 13.44
CA HIS A 415 -15.40 -11.34 14.21
C HIS A 415 -16.21 -11.50 15.52
N ASN A 416 -16.10 -12.67 16.14
CA ASN A 416 -16.76 -13.00 17.40
C ASN A 416 -15.82 -12.83 18.61
N SER A 417 -16.33 -13.07 19.81
CA SER A 417 -15.55 -12.91 21.05
C SER A 417 -14.29 -13.79 21.15
N THR A 418 -14.30 -14.96 20.50
CA THR A 418 -13.16 -15.90 20.42
C THR A 418 -12.16 -15.50 19.35
N TYR A 419 -12.64 -15.01 18.22
CA TYR A 419 -11.88 -14.65 17.03
C TYR A 419 -12.11 -13.17 16.67
N PRO A 420 -11.56 -12.24 17.49
CA PRO A 420 -11.84 -10.82 17.37
C PRO A 420 -10.96 -10.18 16.28
N SER A 421 -11.28 -10.40 15.00
CA SER A 421 -10.56 -9.71 13.91
C SER A 421 -10.60 -8.20 14.09
N HIS A 422 -9.47 -7.53 13.87
CA HIS A 422 -9.33 -6.10 14.13
C HIS A 422 -8.19 -5.46 13.33
N ILE A 423 -8.31 -4.16 13.10
CA ILE A 423 -7.22 -3.29 12.67
C ILE A 423 -6.63 -2.58 13.89
N LYS A 424 -5.30 -2.55 14.02
CA LYS A 424 -4.60 -1.76 15.03
C LYS A 424 -4.18 -0.44 14.42
N LEU A 425 -4.89 0.63 14.79
CA LEU A 425 -4.61 1.98 14.31
C LEU A 425 -3.56 2.65 15.20
N PRO A 426 -2.45 3.16 14.65
CA PRO A 426 -1.47 3.96 15.39
C PRO A 426 -2.03 5.38 15.65
N ILE A 427 -2.94 5.49 16.61
CA ILE A 427 -3.59 6.77 16.94
C ILE A 427 -2.58 7.69 17.62
N ILE A 428 -2.48 8.94 17.16
CA ILE A 428 -1.68 9.97 17.82
C ILE A 428 -2.62 10.78 18.73
N PRO A 429 -2.40 10.76 20.06
CA PRO A 429 -3.19 11.58 20.97
C PRO A 429 -3.05 13.06 20.60
N ALA A 430 -4.17 13.80 20.62
CA ALA A 430 -4.14 15.25 20.54
C ALA A 430 -3.23 15.78 21.66
N SER A 431 -2.24 16.60 21.29
CA SER A 431 -1.36 17.24 22.27
C SER A 431 -2.24 17.99 23.27
N SER A 432 -2.14 17.65 24.55
CA SER A 432 -2.73 18.45 25.62
C SER A 432 -1.93 19.77 25.70
N GLY A 433 -2.31 20.75 24.88
CA GLY A 433 -1.82 22.13 24.98
C GLY A 433 -0.86 22.57 23.87
N ALA A 434 -1.41 23.34 22.93
CA ALA A 434 -0.87 24.63 22.49
C ALA A 434 -2.07 25.44 21.99
N ALA A 435 -2.77 26.07 22.95
CA ALA A 435 -3.70 27.15 22.68
C ALA A 435 -2.94 28.47 22.53
#